data_AF-A0A1F7NVT6-F1
#
_entry.id   AF-A0A1F7NVT6-F1
#
_cell.length_a   1.000
_cell.length_b   1.000
_cell.length_c   1.000
_cell.angle_alpha   90.00
_cell.angle_beta   90.00
_cell.angle_gamma   90.00
#
_symmetry.space_group_name_H-M   'P 1'
#
loop_
_entity.id
_entity.type
_entity.pdbx_description
1 polymer ?
#
loop_
_entity_poly.entity_id
_entity_poly.type
_entity_poly.pdbx_seq_one_letter_code
_entity_poly.pdbx_strand_id
1 'polypeptide(L)'
;MNHFEVFGLPRKLGIDTVELQRKFYELSRRWHPDFHQAAPPAEQARALEASARLNAAYRTLRDPVARVEYLVRLEEGRAPAAATGKPKAPPDLLEEMFEIQEALAEAKAGGLDEAGRRRLAAERERLRGRFRDEEARLVGPLAAAWDAGDAAERPRTLEACRQALATRAYLRTVIDDLTEALGESQEGHVTHRRH
;
A
#
# COMPACT_ATOMS: atom_id res chain seq x y z
N MET A 1 -10.33 -15.84 9.92
CA MET A 1 -10.44 -15.96 8.45
C MET A 1 -9.75 -14.76 7.79
N ASN A 2 -8.74 -15.00 6.96
CA ASN A 2 -8.02 -13.97 6.21
C ASN A 2 -8.76 -13.62 4.89
N HIS A 3 -8.30 -12.61 4.15
CA HIS A 3 -8.96 -12.16 2.91
C HIS A 3 -8.93 -13.21 1.81
N PHE A 4 -7.86 -14.02 1.70
CA PHE A 4 -7.79 -15.10 0.71
C PHE A 4 -8.85 -16.17 1.01
N GLU A 5 -9.02 -16.53 2.28
CA GLU A 5 -10.03 -17.48 2.74
C GLU A 5 -11.45 -17.00 2.44
N VAL A 6 -11.74 -15.69 2.54
CA VAL A 6 -13.08 -15.12 2.20
C VAL A 6 -13.51 -15.47 0.78
N PHE A 7 -12.56 -15.56 -0.16
CA PHE A 7 -12.82 -15.92 -1.56
C PHE A 7 -12.51 -17.40 -1.89
N GLY A 8 -12.10 -18.18 -0.89
CA GLY A 8 -11.60 -19.54 -1.08
C GLY A 8 -10.39 -19.60 -2.01
N LEU A 9 -9.51 -18.58 -1.95
CA LEU A 9 -8.31 -18.48 -2.78
C LEU A 9 -7.08 -18.97 -2.00
N PRO A 10 -6.08 -19.56 -2.68
CA PRO A 10 -4.78 -19.77 -2.08
C PRO A 10 -4.10 -18.42 -1.80
N ARG A 11 -3.12 -18.40 -0.89
CA ARG A 11 -2.29 -17.21 -0.59
C ARG A 11 -1.29 -16.93 -1.70
N LYS A 12 -1.79 -16.66 -2.89
CA LYS A 12 -1.02 -16.31 -4.09
C LYS A 12 -1.14 -14.83 -4.40
N LEU A 13 -0.08 -14.27 -4.95
CA LEU A 13 -0.03 -12.87 -5.39
C LEU A 13 -0.49 -12.71 -6.83
N GLY A 14 -0.41 -13.74 -7.67
CA GLY A 14 -0.98 -13.80 -9.01
C GLY A 14 -2.47 -14.16 -9.00
N ILE A 15 -3.33 -13.26 -8.53
CA ILE A 15 -4.79 -13.41 -8.59
C ILE A 15 -5.33 -12.75 -9.86
N ASP A 16 -6.16 -13.50 -10.59
CA ASP A 16 -7.02 -13.00 -11.66
C ASP A 16 -8.09 -12.06 -11.09
N THR A 17 -8.01 -10.78 -11.45
CA THR A 17 -8.89 -9.74 -10.93
C THR A 17 -10.31 -9.81 -11.51
N VAL A 18 -10.49 -10.39 -12.70
CA VAL A 18 -11.80 -10.60 -13.33
C VAL A 18 -12.56 -11.68 -12.56
N GLU A 19 -11.89 -12.79 -12.27
CA GLU A 19 -12.45 -13.87 -11.45
C GLU A 19 -12.73 -13.42 -10.01
N LEU A 20 -11.82 -12.63 -9.42
CA LEU A 20 -12.03 -12.03 -8.10
C LEU A 20 -13.28 -11.14 -8.07
N GLN A 21 -13.46 -10.29 -9.09
CA GLN A 21 -14.63 -9.41 -9.22
C GLN A 21 -15.92 -10.21 -9.39
N ARG A 22 -15.91 -11.27 -10.20
CA ARG A 22 -17.06 -12.17 -10.39
C ARG A 22 -17.49 -12.80 -9.06
N LYS A 23 -16.54 -13.39 -8.32
CA LYS A 23 -16.79 -13.96 -6.98
C LYS A 23 -17.28 -12.92 -5.99
N PHE A 24 -16.75 -11.70 -6.04
CA PHE A 24 -17.21 -10.60 -5.20
C PHE A 24 -18.70 -10.33 -5.42
N TYR A 25 -19.15 -10.15 -6.66
CA TYR A 25 -20.58 -9.91 -6.92
C TYR A 25 -21.49 -11.08 -6.49
N GLU A 26 -21.05 -12.32 -6.69
CA GLU A 26 -21.77 -13.51 -6.23
C GLU A 26 -21.95 -13.50 -4.70
N LEU A 27 -20.86 -13.30 -3.96
CA LEU A 27 -20.88 -13.27 -2.51
C LEU A 27 -21.62 -12.04 -1.96
N SER A 28 -21.49 -10.88 -2.60
CA SER A 28 -22.20 -9.65 -2.21
C SER A 28 -23.71 -9.83 -2.28
N ARG A 29 -24.23 -10.57 -3.27
CA ARG A 29 -25.66 -10.88 -3.35
C ARG A 29 -26.13 -11.79 -2.22
N ARG A 30 -25.30 -12.74 -1.79
CA ARG A 30 -25.63 -13.67 -0.69
C ARG A 30 -25.70 -12.98 0.68
N TRP A 31 -24.85 -11.99 0.90
CA TRP A 31 -24.71 -11.28 2.17
C TRP A 31 -25.28 -9.85 2.13
N HIS A 32 -26.04 -9.50 1.09
CA HIS A 32 -26.57 -8.14 0.95
C HIS A 32 -27.54 -7.82 2.10
N PRO A 33 -27.35 -6.72 2.84
CA PRO A 33 -28.24 -6.35 3.95
C PRO A 33 -29.71 -6.28 3.55
N ASP A 34 -30.00 -5.92 2.29
CA ASP A 34 -31.38 -5.84 1.78
C ASP A 34 -32.13 -7.18 1.81
N PHE A 35 -31.44 -8.31 1.68
CA PHE A 35 -32.08 -9.63 1.80
C PHE A 35 -32.30 -10.07 3.25
N HIS A 36 -31.73 -9.35 4.21
CA HIS A 36 -31.78 -9.66 5.64
C HIS A 36 -32.55 -8.62 6.46
N GLN A 37 -33.17 -7.61 5.85
CA GLN A 37 -33.90 -6.54 6.57
C GLN A 37 -35.06 -7.07 7.44
N ALA A 38 -35.67 -8.18 7.05
CA ALA A 38 -36.73 -8.85 7.82
C ALA A 38 -36.19 -9.91 8.80
N ALA A 39 -34.88 -10.17 8.81
CA ALA A 39 -34.27 -11.16 9.69
C ALA A 39 -34.15 -10.63 11.13
N PRO A 40 -33.97 -11.50 12.14
CA PRO A 40 -33.70 -11.08 13.51
C PRO A 40 -32.46 -10.16 13.59
N PRO A 41 -32.39 -9.24 14.57
CA PRO A 41 -31.26 -8.30 14.70
C PRO A 41 -29.88 -8.96 14.71
N ALA A 42 -29.76 -10.15 15.30
CA ALA A 42 -28.51 -10.91 15.33
C ALA A 42 -28.07 -11.39 13.93
N GLU A 43 -29.01 -11.72 13.05
CA GLU A 43 -28.74 -12.14 11.68
C GLU A 43 -28.41 -10.93 10.79
N GLN A 44 -29.10 -9.81 10.98
CA GLN A 44 -28.76 -8.54 10.32
C GLN A 44 -27.33 -8.09 10.65
N ALA A 45 -26.94 -8.15 11.93
CA ALA A 45 -25.59 -7.81 12.36
C ALA A 45 -24.53 -8.73 11.71
N ARG A 46 -24.80 -10.03 11.63
CA ARG A 46 -23.92 -11.01 10.96
C ARG A 46 -23.79 -10.74 9.47
N ALA A 47 -24.89 -10.41 8.78
CA ALA A 47 -24.87 -10.06 7.36
C ALA A 47 -24.07 -8.79 7.09
N LEU A 48 -24.23 -7.77 7.95
CA LEU A 48 -23.47 -6.52 7.88
C LEU A 48 -21.96 -6.77 8.07
N GLU A 49 -21.58 -7.54 9.10
CA GLU A 49 -20.17 -7.89 9.35
C GLU A 49 -19.58 -8.67 8.17
N ALA A 50 -20.31 -9.66 7.63
CA ALA A 50 -19.89 -10.44 6.47
C ALA A 50 -19.69 -9.57 5.22
N SER A 51 -20.62 -8.64 4.96
CA SER A 51 -20.53 -7.68 3.85
C SER A 51 -19.33 -6.74 4.01
N ALA A 52 -19.11 -6.18 5.21
CA ALA A 52 -17.95 -5.33 5.50
C ALA A 52 -16.63 -6.09 5.28
N ARG A 53 -16.55 -7.35 5.75
CA ARG A 53 -15.38 -8.21 5.56
C ARG A 53 -15.13 -8.52 4.08
N LEU A 54 -16.19 -8.83 3.32
CA LEU A 54 -16.10 -9.11 1.89
C LEU A 54 -15.59 -7.88 1.12
N ASN A 55 -16.11 -6.70 1.43
CA ASN A 55 -15.66 -5.44 0.83
C ASN A 55 -14.19 -5.15 1.14
N ALA A 56 -13.76 -5.32 2.40
CA ALA A 56 -12.37 -5.13 2.79
C ALA A 56 -11.44 -6.11 2.08
N ALA A 57 -11.83 -7.39 2.00
CA ALA A 57 -11.10 -8.42 1.30
C ALA A 57 -10.99 -8.12 -0.21
N TYR A 58 -12.09 -7.71 -0.84
CA TYR A 58 -12.10 -7.36 -2.26
C TYR A 58 -11.19 -6.17 -2.57
N ARG A 59 -11.32 -5.07 -1.81
CA ARG A 59 -10.48 -3.87 -1.99
C ARG A 59 -8.99 -4.21 -1.87
N THR A 60 -8.64 -4.97 -0.84
CA THR A 60 -7.24 -5.35 -0.57
C THR A 60 -6.70 -6.30 -1.62
N LEU A 61 -7.46 -7.33 -2.00
CA LEU A 61 -6.99 -8.30 -2.98
C LEU A 61 -7.04 -7.78 -4.41
N ARG A 62 -7.87 -6.78 -4.74
CA ARG A 62 -7.92 -6.21 -6.10
C ARG A 62 -6.70 -5.37 -6.43
N ASP A 63 -6.20 -4.60 -5.46
CA ASP A 63 -5.00 -3.78 -5.64
C ASP A 63 -3.73 -4.65 -5.50
N PRO A 64 -2.88 -4.75 -6.53
CA PRO A 64 -1.72 -5.63 -6.50
C PRO A 64 -0.72 -5.32 -5.39
N VAL A 65 -0.50 -4.05 -5.06
CA VAL A 65 0.46 -3.66 -4.02
C VAL A 65 -0.13 -3.89 -2.63
N ALA A 66 -1.39 -3.52 -2.40
CA ALA A 66 -2.10 -3.77 -1.15
C ALA A 66 -2.23 -5.27 -0.87
N ARG A 67 -2.34 -6.09 -1.91
CA ARG A 67 -2.30 -7.56 -1.83
C ARG A 67 -0.95 -8.05 -1.29
N VAL A 68 0.16 -7.50 -1.78
CA VAL A 68 1.52 -7.81 -1.26
C VAL A 68 1.65 -7.35 0.19
N GLU A 69 1.25 -6.12 0.51
CA GLU A 69 1.26 -5.59 1.89
C GLU A 69 0.44 -6.45 2.85
N TYR A 70 -0.71 -6.94 2.38
CA TYR A 70 -1.57 -7.82 3.16
C TYR A 70 -0.94 -9.18 3.40
N LEU A 71 -0.37 -9.78 2.36
CA LEU A 71 0.35 -11.05 2.48
C LEU A 71 1.51 -10.94 3.47
N VAL A 72 2.33 -9.89 3.35
CA VAL A 72 3.48 -9.68 4.25
C VAL A 72 3.02 -9.63 5.71
N ARG A 73 1.98 -8.84 6.01
CA ARG A 73 1.42 -8.74 7.37
C ARG A 73 0.88 -10.08 7.88
N LEU A 74 0.23 -10.85 7.00
CA LEU A 74 -0.33 -12.15 7.34
C LEU A 74 0.75 -13.16 7.73
N GLU A 75 1.86 -13.18 6.98
CA GLU A 75 2.99 -14.08 7.24
C GLU A 75 3.85 -13.64 8.44
N GLU A 76 3.89 -12.34 8.75
CA GLU A 76 4.50 -11.81 9.98
C GLU A 76 3.64 -12.05 11.24
N GLY A 77 2.43 -12.61 11.10
CA GLY A 77 1.50 -12.79 12.22
C GLY A 77 0.96 -11.48 12.81
N ARG A 78 1.08 -10.36 12.08
CA ARG A 78 0.57 -9.05 12.52
C ARG A 78 -0.93 -8.97 12.29
N ALA A 79 -1.67 -8.50 13.30
CA ALA A 79 -3.10 -8.25 13.20
C ALA A 79 -3.40 -7.18 12.11
N PRO A 80 -4.60 -7.19 11.50
CA PRO A 80 -4.98 -6.22 10.48
C PRO A 80 -5.33 -4.86 11.12
N ALA A 81 -4.34 -4.15 11.67
CA ALA A 81 -4.32 -2.71 11.92
C ALA A 81 -3.00 -2.32 12.61
N ALA A 82 -2.54 -1.09 12.32
CA ALA A 82 -1.40 -0.37 12.91
C ALA A 82 -0.04 -0.54 12.19
N ALA A 83 0.12 0.17 11.07
CA ALA A 83 1.38 0.84 10.78
C ALA A 83 1.27 2.28 11.31
N THR A 84 1.44 2.47 12.62
CA THR A 84 1.45 3.81 13.23
C THR A 84 2.90 4.29 13.36
N GLY A 85 3.39 4.93 12.30
CA GLY A 85 4.70 5.59 12.27
C GLY A 85 5.14 5.93 10.85
N LYS A 86 5.91 7.01 10.67
CA LYS A 86 6.57 7.28 9.38
C LYS A 86 7.47 6.07 9.04
N PRO A 87 7.48 5.61 7.78
CA PRO A 87 8.37 4.52 7.36
C PRO A 87 9.81 4.89 7.69
N LYS A 88 10.53 4.02 8.41
CA LYS A 88 11.98 4.19 8.57
C LYS A 88 12.63 3.88 7.22
N ALA A 89 13.56 4.73 6.80
CA ALA A 89 14.35 4.49 5.61
C ALA A 89 15.08 3.14 5.73
N PRO A 90 15.06 2.29 4.71
CA PRO A 90 15.95 1.13 4.62
C PRO A 90 17.41 1.56 4.83
N PRO A 91 18.25 0.76 5.51
CA PRO A 91 19.66 1.08 5.74
C PRO A 91 20.41 1.46 4.45
N ASP A 92 20.09 0.79 3.35
CA ASP A 92 20.73 0.97 2.05
C ASP A 92 20.36 2.30 1.37
N LEU A 93 19.42 3.08 1.95
CA LEU A 93 18.97 4.38 1.45
C LEU A 93 19.30 5.54 2.40
N LEU A 94 20.07 5.28 3.46
CA LEU A 94 20.38 6.31 4.47
C LEU A 94 21.20 7.47 3.91
N GLU A 95 22.15 7.19 3.01
CA GLU A 95 22.99 8.22 2.37
C GLU A 95 22.15 9.16 1.50
N GLU A 96 21.37 8.58 0.58
CA GLU A 96 20.44 9.35 -0.26
C GLU A 96 19.40 10.12 0.57
N MET A 97 18.98 9.56 1.72
CA MET A 97 18.10 10.27 2.65
C MET A 97 18.75 11.54 3.18
N PHE A 98 20.00 11.50 3.60
CA PHE A 98 20.69 12.69 4.11
C PHE A 98 20.79 13.76 3.03
N GLU A 99 21.18 13.39 1.81
CA GLU A 99 21.29 14.32 0.68
C GLU A 99 19.95 15.01 0.37
N ILE A 100 18.85 14.26 0.34
CA ILE A 100 17.53 14.82 0.04
C ILE A 100 17.03 15.70 1.20
N GLN A 101 17.23 15.28 2.45
CA GLN A 101 16.83 16.07 3.62
C GLN A 101 17.63 17.38 3.71
N GLU A 102 18.91 17.37 3.36
CA GLU A 102 19.74 18.58 3.27
C GLU A 102 19.21 19.52 2.18
N ALA A 103 18.96 19.02 0.97
CA ALA A 103 18.40 19.82 -0.12
C ALA A 103 17.02 20.43 0.23
N LEU A 104 16.18 19.67 0.95
CA LEU A 104 14.90 20.17 1.48
C LEU A 104 15.09 21.24 2.58
N ALA A 105 16.11 21.11 3.43
CA ALA A 105 16.41 22.08 4.46
C ALA A 105 16.95 23.39 3.87
N GLU A 106 17.84 23.33 2.89
CA GLU A 106 18.34 24.49 2.14
C GLU A 106 17.19 25.24 1.47
N ALA A 107 16.28 24.51 0.82
CA ALA A 107 15.09 25.06 0.19
C ALA A 107 14.20 25.85 1.17
N LYS A 108 14.05 25.33 2.39
CA LYS A 108 13.23 25.95 3.46
C LYS A 108 13.92 27.15 4.10
N ALA A 109 15.25 27.15 4.20
CA ALA A 109 16.01 28.18 4.92
C ALA A 109 16.31 29.42 4.06
N GLY A 110 16.67 29.24 2.79
CA GLY A 110 17.11 30.32 1.89
C GLY A 110 16.12 30.72 0.81
N GLY A 111 15.01 29.97 0.67
CA GLY A 111 14.16 30.02 -0.50
C GLY A 111 14.80 29.33 -1.72
N LEU A 112 13.96 28.90 -2.66
CA LEU A 112 14.43 28.25 -3.88
C LEU A 112 14.56 29.26 -5.02
N ASP A 113 15.80 29.48 -5.46
CA ASP A 113 16.05 30.11 -6.75
C ASP A 113 15.64 29.17 -7.90
N GLU A 114 15.70 29.68 -9.12
CA GLU A 114 15.29 28.95 -10.30
C GLU A 114 16.16 27.70 -10.57
N ALA A 115 17.44 27.74 -10.19
CA ALA A 115 18.34 26.59 -10.31
C ALA A 115 18.01 25.50 -9.28
N GLY A 116 17.76 25.87 -8.03
CA GLY A 116 17.34 24.99 -6.95
C GLY A 116 16.00 24.33 -7.23
N ARG A 117 15.01 25.09 -7.74
CA ARG A 117 13.73 24.53 -8.19
C ARG A 117 13.92 23.44 -9.25
N ARG A 118 14.73 23.70 -10.28
CA ARG A 118 15.02 22.70 -11.32
C ARG A 118 15.71 21.45 -10.76
N ARG A 119 16.65 21.62 -9.83
CA ARG A 119 17.34 20.50 -9.16
C ARG A 119 16.35 19.63 -8.39
N LEU A 120 15.50 20.23 -7.53
CA LEU A 120 14.50 19.48 -6.76
C LEU A 120 13.44 18.81 -7.64
N ALA A 121 13.02 19.47 -8.73
CA ALA A 121 12.08 18.89 -9.68
C ALA A 121 12.67 17.65 -10.39
N ALA A 122 13.93 17.73 -10.84
CA ALA A 122 14.63 16.59 -11.44
C ALA A 122 14.79 15.44 -10.44
N GLU A 123 15.13 15.76 -9.18
CA GLU A 123 15.23 14.80 -8.10
C GLU A 123 13.92 14.07 -7.85
N ARG A 124 12.82 14.81 -7.75
CA ARG A 124 11.48 14.24 -7.59
C ARG A 124 11.13 13.29 -8.73
N GLU A 125 11.44 13.64 -9.98
CA GLU A 125 11.17 12.76 -11.12
C GLU A 125 12.01 11.48 -11.09
N ARG A 126 13.27 11.57 -10.66
CA ARG A 126 14.12 10.38 -10.42
C ARG A 126 13.49 9.46 -9.38
N LEU A 127 13.03 10.02 -8.25
CA LEU A 127 12.39 9.25 -7.18
C LEU A 127 11.05 8.66 -7.62
N ARG A 128 10.25 9.39 -8.42
CA ARG A 128 9.02 8.86 -9.04
C ARG A 128 9.31 7.69 -9.97
N GLY A 129 10.42 7.73 -10.72
CA GLY A 129 10.93 6.60 -11.50
C GLY A 129 11.14 5.38 -10.63
N ARG A 130 11.98 5.51 -9.59
CA ARG A 130 12.27 4.43 -8.65
C ARG A 130 11.02 3.91 -7.92
N PHE A 131 10.08 4.78 -7.59
CA PHE A 131 8.81 4.39 -6.98
C PHE A 131 8.03 3.44 -7.90
N ARG A 132 7.96 3.75 -9.20
CA ARG A 132 7.33 2.86 -10.19
C ARG A 132 8.09 1.56 -10.35
N ASP A 133 9.42 1.60 -10.33
CA ASP A 133 10.26 0.39 -10.46
C ASP A 133 10.07 -0.56 -9.27
N GLU A 134 9.98 -0.01 -8.05
CA GLU A 134 9.69 -0.81 -6.85
C GLU A 134 8.25 -1.38 -6.87
N GLU A 135 7.26 -0.62 -7.34
CA GLU A 135 5.92 -1.16 -7.55
C GLU A 135 5.92 -2.28 -8.59
N ALA A 136 6.60 -2.10 -9.72
CA ALA A 136 6.74 -3.12 -10.75
C ALA A 136 7.44 -4.37 -10.21
N ARG A 137 8.47 -4.20 -9.38
CA ARG A 137 9.19 -5.28 -8.70
C ARG A 137 8.29 -6.08 -7.76
N LEU A 138 7.47 -5.40 -6.95
CA LEU A 138 6.52 -6.02 -6.02
C LEU A 138 5.48 -6.87 -6.77
N VAL A 139 4.86 -6.31 -7.80
CA VAL A 139 3.71 -6.94 -8.49
C VAL A 139 4.12 -7.90 -9.61
N GLY A 140 5.38 -7.84 -10.06
CA GLY A 140 5.93 -8.70 -11.09
C GLY A 140 6.84 -9.79 -10.49
N PRO A 141 8.17 -9.60 -10.48
CA PRO A 141 9.12 -10.66 -10.13
C PRO A 141 8.96 -11.18 -8.70
N LEU A 142 8.69 -10.33 -7.70
CA LEU A 142 8.51 -10.80 -6.33
C LEU A 142 7.20 -11.57 -6.15
N ALA A 143 6.11 -11.10 -6.78
CA ALA A 143 4.85 -11.83 -6.80
C ALA A 143 5.00 -13.21 -7.48
N ALA A 144 5.69 -13.27 -8.61
CA ALA A 144 5.95 -14.53 -9.30
C ALA A 144 6.85 -15.47 -8.48
N ALA A 145 7.89 -14.95 -7.84
CA ALA A 145 8.76 -15.72 -6.96
C ALA A 145 8.02 -16.28 -5.76
N TRP A 146 7.08 -15.53 -5.17
CA TRP A 146 6.25 -16.03 -4.08
C TRP A 146 5.33 -17.18 -4.52
N ASP A 147 4.72 -17.03 -5.70
CA ASP A 147 3.77 -18.01 -6.23
C ASP A 147 4.43 -19.31 -6.70
N ALA A 148 5.67 -19.22 -7.19
CA ALA A 148 6.48 -20.35 -7.61
C ALA A 148 7.27 -20.98 -6.44
N GLY A 149 7.62 -20.17 -5.44
CA GLY A 149 8.54 -20.55 -4.37
C GLY A 149 7.98 -21.57 -3.40
N ASP A 150 8.84 -22.48 -2.98
CA ASP A 150 8.51 -23.49 -1.97
C ASP A 150 8.63 -22.93 -0.53
N ALA A 151 8.43 -23.80 0.46
CA ALA A 151 8.50 -23.40 1.87
C ALA A 151 9.88 -22.87 2.30
N ALA A 152 10.97 -23.29 1.63
CA ALA A 152 12.33 -22.85 1.93
C ALA A 152 12.64 -21.47 1.31
N GLU A 153 12.02 -21.14 0.17
CA GLU A 153 12.24 -19.85 -0.53
C GLU A 153 11.33 -18.72 -0.04
N ARG A 154 10.19 -19.05 0.56
CA ARG A 154 9.21 -18.07 1.07
C ARG A 154 9.79 -17.05 2.04
N PRO A 155 10.61 -17.40 3.05
CA PRO A 155 11.18 -16.40 3.96
C PRO A 155 12.04 -15.36 3.24
N ARG A 156 12.82 -15.79 2.24
CA ARG A 156 13.66 -14.89 1.45
C ARG A 156 12.83 -13.94 0.59
N THR A 157 11.81 -14.47 -0.07
CA THR A 157 10.89 -13.66 -0.88
C THR A 157 10.08 -12.69 -0.03
N LEU A 158 9.63 -13.13 1.14
CA LEU A 158 8.92 -12.30 2.11
C LEU A 158 9.77 -11.11 2.58
N GLU A 159 11.05 -11.36 2.90
CA GLU A 159 11.99 -10.31 3.27
C GLU A 159 12.24 -9.32 2.13
N ALA A 160 12.37 -9.81 0.89
CA ALA A 160 12.50 -8.94 -0.28
C ALA A 160 11.26 -8.06 -0.51
N CYS A 161 10.05 -8.63 -0.36
CA CYS A 161 8.80 -7.86 -0.38
C CYS A 161 8.77 -6.78 0.70
N ARG A 162 9.20 -7.11 1.93
CA ARG A 162 9.25 -6.17 3.04
C ARG A 162 10.18 -4.99 2.76
N GLN A 163 11.36 -5.25 2.21
CA GLN A 163 12.32 -4.22 1.84
C GLN A 163 11.79 -3.32 0.71
N ALA A 164 11.18 -3.90 -0.31
CA ALA A 164 10.57 -3.15 -1.41
C ALA A 164 9.39 -2.28 -0.94
N LEU A 165 8.54 -2.80 -0.04
CA LEU A 165 7.45 -2.02 0.57
C LEU A 165 7.97 -0.87 1.44
N ALA A 166 9.00 -1.10 2.25
CA ALA A 166 9.62 -0.05 3.06
C ALA A 166 10.23 1.05 2.19
N THR A 167 10.94 0.66 1.12
CA THR A 167 11.49 1.58 0.11
C THR A 167 10.39 2.39 -0.54
N ARG A 168 9.33 1.74 -1.03
CA ARG A 168 8.18 2.39 -1.65
C ARG A 168 7.53 3.41 -0.72
N ALA A 169 7.29 3.05 0.54
CA ALA A 169 6.66 3.93 1.50
C ALA A 169 7.52 5.16 1.83
N TYR A 170 8.83 4.97 1.93
CA TYR A 170 9.79 6.06 2.10
C TYR A 170 9.82 7.00 0.87
N LEU A 171 9.96 6.43 -0.34
CA LEU A 171 9.95 7.20 -1.59
C LEU A 171 8.68 8.04 -1.71
N ARG A 172 7.51 7.50 -1.34
CA ARG A 172 6.26 8.26 -1.30
C ARG A 172 6.37 9.50 -0.42
N THR A 173 6.81 9.34 0.83
CA THR A 173 6.96 10.46 1.77
C THR A 173 7.89 11.54 1.22
N VAL A 174 9.03 11.15 0.64
CA VAL A 174 10.01 12.10 0.11
C VAL A 174 9.50 12.81 -1.15
N ILE A 175 8.81 12.09 -2.03
CA ILE A 175 8.17 12.70 -3.22
C ILE A 175 7.12 13.74 -2.79
N ASP A 176 6.37 13.45 -1.74
CA ASP A 176 5.37 14.36 -1.18
C ASP A 176 6.06 15.60 -0.57
N ASP A 177 7.12 15.42 0.24
CA ASP A 177 7.92 16.51 0.82
C ASP A 177 8.55 17.41 -0.26
N LEU A 178 9.08 16.83 -1.35
CA LEU A 178 9.63 17.57 -2.48
C LEU A 178 8.55 18.33 -3.26
N THR A 179 7.36 17.75 -3.40
CA THR A 179 6.21 18.42 -4.04
C THR A 179 5.76 19.63 -3.23
N GLU A 180 5.78 19.52 -1.90
CA GLU A 180 5.51 20.64 -0.99
C GLU A 180 6.58 21.72 -1.09
N ALA A 181 7.86 21.35 -1.09
CA ALA A 181 8.96 22.32 -1.22
C ALA A 181 8.93 23.09 -2.55
N LEU A 182 8.47 22.46 -3.63
CA LEU A 182 8.29 23.10 -4.93
C LEU A 182 7.08 24.05 -4.98
N GLY A 183 6.21 24.04 -3.96
CA GLY A 183 4.96 24.80 -3.97
C GLY A 183 3.90 24.22 -4.90
N GLU A 184 4.04 22.95 -5.27
CA GLU A 184 3.12 22.23 -6.16
C GLU A 184 2.10 21.36 -5.40
N SER A 185 2.08 21.45 -4.07
CA SER A 185 1.01 20.86 -3.25
C SER A 185 -0.33 21.44 -3.70
N GLN A 186 -1.26 20.58 -4.10
CA GLN A 186 -2.62 21.00 -4.44
C GLN A 186 -3.19 21.87 -3.31
N GLU A 187 -3.56 23.11 -3.64
CA GLU A 187 -4.49 23.91 -2.85
C GLU A 187 -5.78 23.09 -2.69
N GLY A 188 -5.90 22.36 -1.58
CA GLY A 188 -6.97 21.37 -1.48
C GLY A 188 -6.93 20.44 -0.28
N HIS A 189 -6.39 20.86 0.86
CA HIS A 189 -6.83 20.24 2.12
C HIS A 189 -7.02 21.30 3.19
N VAL A 190 -8.29 21.68 3.31
CA VAL A 190 -8.88 22.45 4.40
C VAL A 190 -8.26 22.03 5.73
N THR A 191 -7.67 23.01 6.39
CA THR A 191 -7.35 22.98 7.82
C THR A 191 -8.55 22.50 8.62
N HIS A 192 -8.54 21.25 9.07
CA HIS A 192 -9.30 20.86 10.24
C HIS A 192 -8.36 20.91 11.45
N ARG A 193 -8.21 22.13 11.95
CA ARG A 193 -7.85 22.40 13.35
C ARG A 193 -9.08 22.05 14.20
N ARG A 194 -8.98 21.04 15.07
CA ARG A 194 -9.82 20.71 16.25
C ARG A 194 -9.38 19.30 16.71
N HIS A 195 -8.97 19.03 17.95
CA HIS A 195 -9.05 19.70 19.24
C HIS A 195 -7.74 19.52 20.00
#